data_AF-A0A534WJ70-F1
#
_entry.id   AF-A0A534WJ70-F1
#
_cell.length_a   1.000
_cell.length_b   1.000
_cell.length_c   1.000
_cell.angle_alpha   90.00
_cell.angle_beta   90.00
_cell.angle_gamma   90.00
#
_symmetry.space_group_name_H-M   'P 1'
#
loop_
_entity.id
_entity.type
_entity.pdbx_description
1 polymer ?
#
loop_
_entity_poly.entity_id
_entity_poly.type
_entity_poly.pdbx_seq_one_letter_code
_entity_poly.pdbx_strand_id
1 'polypeptide(L)'
;MAERQRVTGIGGVFFKSRDPEALSQWYARHLGVPYKAGEGAAFRWADDPQADAGMTVWSAFPAGTKYFDPSPAPFMIDFRVA
;
A
#
# COMPACT_ATOMS: atom_id res chain seq x y z
N MET A 1 7.09 -18.28 -26.22
CA MET A 1 6.02 -17.74 -25.36
C MET A 1 6.69 -16.81 -24.38
N ALA A 2 6.16 -15.60 -24.16
CA ALA A 2 6.73 -14.70 -23.16
C ALA A 2 6.70 -15.39 -21.79
N GLU A 3 7.81 -15.33 -21.06
CA GLU A 3 7.92 -15.87 -19.71
C GLU A 3 6.90 -15.15 -18.81
N ARG A 4 6.09 -15.92 -18.07
CA ARG A 4 4.94 -15.39 -17.33
C ARG A 4 5.38 -15.02 -15.92
N GLN A 5 5.42 -13.72 -15.63
CA GLN A 5 5.71 -13.18 -14.30
C GLN A 5 4.77 -13.78 -13.25
N ARG A 6 5.31 -14.03 -12.05
CA ARG A 6 4.59 -14.67 -10.93
C ARG A 6 4.45 -13.69 -9.78
N VAL A 7 3.42 -13.91 -8.96
CA VAL A 7 3.24 -13.14 -7.73
C VAL A 7 4.35 -13.47 -6.76
N THR A 8 5.08 -12.45 -6.32
CA THR A 8 6.19 -12.56 -5.35
C THR A 8 5.86 -11.93 -4.01
N GLY A 9 4.75 -11.20 -3.91
CA GLY A 9 4.18 -10.72 -2.64
C GLY A 9 3.09 -9.66 -2.84
N ILE A 10 2.79 -8.93 -1.77
CA ILE A 10 1.80 -7.83 -1.77
C ILE A 10 2.48 -6.54 -2.18
N GLY A 11 2.07 -5.95 -3.30
CA GLY A 11 2.62 -4.68 -3.77
C GLY A 11 2.10 -3.51 -2.94
N GLY A 12 0.83 -3.55 -2.56
CA GLY A 12 0.17 -2.47 -1.87
C GLY A 12 -1.12 -2.88 -1.18
N VAL A 13 -1.38 -2.22 -0.05
CA VAL A 13 -2.61 -2.26 0.72
C VAL A 13 -3.16 -0.84 0.77
N PHE A 14 -4.32 -0.65 0.16
CA PHE A 14 -4.96 0.64 0.03
C PHE A 14 -6.34 0.57 0.66
N PHE A 15 -6.73 1.58 1.43
CA PHE A 15 -8.02 1.55 2.12
C PHE A 15 -8.61 2.95 2.28
N LYS A 16 -9.94 3.01 2.33
CA LYS A 16 -10.70 4.24 2.53
C LYS A 16 -10.74 4.58 4.02
N SER A 17 -10.54 5.86 4.34
CA SER A 17 -10.63 6.45 5.68
C SER A 17 -11.45 7.73 5.64
N ARG A 18 -12.21 8.00 6.72
CA ARG A 18 -12.91 9.28 6.90
C ARG A 18 -11.94 10.44 7.06
N ASP A 19 -10.79 10.17 7.67
CA ASP A 19 -9.69 11.11 7.83
C ASP A 19 -8.36 10.37 7.58
N PRO A 20 -7.87 10.36 6.32
CA PRO A 20 -6.63 9.67 5.96
C PRO A 20 -5.42 10.24 6.69
N GLU A 21 -5.41 11.55 6.89
CA GLU A 21 -4.30 12.28 7.49
C GLU A 21 -4.17 11.94 8.98
N ALA A 22 -5.27 12.04 9.73
CA ALA A 22 -5.28 11.67 11.15
C ALA A 22 -4.94 10.18 11.36
N LEU A 23 -5.41 9.30 10.47
CA LEU A 23 -5.11 7.87 10.55
C LEU A 23 -3.62 7.58 10.28
N SER A 24 -3.03 8.20 9.27
CA SER A 24 -1.60 8.06 8.97
C SER A 24 -0.73 8.60 10.12
N GLN A 25 -1.10 9.74 10.71
CA GLN A 25 -0.42 10.27 11.90
C GLN A 25 -0.54 9.34 13.11
N TRP A 26 -1.71 8.71 13.30
CA TRP A 26 -1.92 7.72 14.36
C TRP A 26 -0.99 6.52 14.17
N TYR A 27 -0.93 5.96 12.95
CA TYR A 27 -0.02 4.85 12.64
C TYR A 27 1.44 5.22 12.86
N ALA A 28 1.86 6.43 12.50
CA ALA A 28 3.22 6.89 12.76
C ALA A 28 3.52 6.98 14.26
N ARG A 29 2.62 7.61 15.02
CA ARG A 29 2.78 7.81 16.46
C ARG A 29 2.82 6.51 17.25
N HIS A 30 1.94 5.58 16.91
CA HIS A 30 1.70 4.40 17.74
C HIS A 30 2.38 3.13 17.23
N LEU A 31 2.59 3.02 15.92
CA LEU A 31 3.14 1.82 15.29
C LEU A 31 4.47 2.08 14.56
N GLY A 32 4.94 3.33 14.51
CA GLY A 32 6.18 3.68 13.82
C GLY A 32 6.10 3.56 12.30
N VAL A 33 4.89 3.57 11.73
CA VAL A 33 4.72 3.57 10.27
C VAL A 33 5.32 4.86 9.68
N PRO A 34 6.15 4.79 8.63
CA PRO A 34 6.70 5.98 7.99
C PRO A 34 5.59 6.95 7.58
N TYR A 35 5.77 8.23 7.89
CA TYR A 35 4.77 9.24 7.59
C TYR A 35 5.41 10.45 6.92
N LYS A 36 4.73 10.90 5.87
CA LYS A 36 4.96 12.15 5.19
C LYS A 36 3.60 12.67 4.73
N ALA A 37 3.30 13.93 5.05
CA ALA A 37 1.99 14.52 4.78
C ALA A 37 1.61 14.36 3.30
N GLY A 38 0.41 13.84 3.04
CA GLY A 38 -0.09 13.60 1.68
C GLY A 38 0.49 12.38 0.96
N GLU A 39 1.35 11.58 1.60
CA GLU A 39 1.96 10.38 1.02
C GLU A 39 1.57 9.11 1.81
N GLY A 40 1.55 7.97 1.11
CA GLY A 40 1.46 6.66 1.75
C GLY A 40 2.80 6.23 2.35
N ALA A 41 2.79 5.18 3.16
CA ALA A 41 4.00 4.55 3.67
C ALA A 41 4.49 3.47 2.69
N ALA A 42 5.80 3.22 2.69
CA ALA A 42 6.40 2.10 1.97
C ALA A 42 7.23 1.25 2.93
N PHE A 43 6.82 -0.01 3.08
CA PHE A 43 7.55 -1.00 3.88
C PHE A 43 8.49 -1.77 2.99
N ARG A 44 9.79 -1.43 3.02
CA ARG A 44 10.81 -2.21 2.32
C ARG A 44 10.99 -3.56 3.01
N TRP A 45 11.00 -4.62 2.21
CA TRP A 45 11.21 -5.97 2.72
C TRP A 45 12.69 -6.14 3.06
N ALA A 46 12.98 -6.65 4.27
CA ALA A 46 14.36 -6.81 4.73
C ALA A 46 15.11 -7.91 3.95
N ASP A 47 14.40 -8.99 3.60
CA ASP A 47 14.98 -10.20 3.03
C ASP A 47 14.47 -10.48 1.60
N ASP A 48 14.28 -9.43 0.78
CA ASP A 48 13.88 -9.65 -0.62
C ASP A 48 15.04 -10.30 -1.40
N PRO A 49 14.86 -11.52 -1.94
CA PRO A 49 15.90 -12.17 -2.75
C PRO A 49 16.14 -11.47 -4.09
N GLN A 50 15.27 -10.55 -4.50
CA GLN A 50 15.38 -9.80 -5.76
C GLN A 50 16.11 -8.46 -5.59
N ALA A 51 16.79 -8.02 -6.66
CA ALA A 51 17.67 -6.85 -6.62
C ALA A 51 16.94 -5.49 -6.53
N ASP A 52 15.64 -5.45 -6.83
CA ASP A 52 14.81 -4.24 -6.84
C ASP A 52 14.32 -3.80 -5.44
N ALA A 53 14.67 -4.54 -4.38
CA ALA A 53 14.34 -4.22 -2.99
C ALA A 53 12.84 -3.97 -2.80
N GLY A 54 12.08 -5.04 -3.00
CA GLY A 54 10.63 -5.11 -2.92
C GLY A 54 10.06 -4.42 -1.68
N MET A 55 8.86 -3.88 -1.86
CA MET A 55 8.18 -3.14 -0.82
C MET A 55 6.68 -3.38 -0.89
N THR A 56 6.02 -3.15 0.24
CA THR A 56 4.57 -3.05 0.31
C THR A 56 4.18 -1.61 0.59
N VAL A 57 3.36 -1.02 -0.28
CA VAL A 57 2.77 0.30 -0.08
C VAL A 57 1.60 0.20 0.88
N TRP A 58 1.47 1.14 1.79
CA TRP A 58 0.37 1.24 2.74
C TRP A 58 -0.21 2.64 2.70
N SER A 59 -1.43 2.79 2.20
CA SER A 59 -2.00 4.12 1.98
C SER A 59 -3.49 4.22 2.28
N ALA A 60 -3.83 5.28 3.03
CA ALA A 60 -5.20 5.66 3.31
C ALA A 60 -5.69 6.68 2.28
N PHE A 61 -6.91 6.48 1.79
CA PHE A 61 -7.58 7.38 0.84
C PHE A 61 -8.83 8.00 1.47
N PRO A 62 -9.27 9.19 1.01
CA PRO A 62 -10.53 9.76 1.46
C PRO A 62 -11.71 8.81 1.22
N ALA A 63 -12.65 8.73 2.16
CA ALA A 63 -13.81 7.85 2.07
C ALA A 63 -14.66 8.04 0.80
N GLY A 64 -14.70 9.28 0.28
CA GLY A 64 -15.41 9.63 -0.96
C GLY A 64 -14.58 9.46 -2.24
N THR A 65 -13.37 8.89 -2.18
CA THR A 65 -12.56 8.70 -3.39
C THR A 65 -13.23 7.76 -4.38
N LYS A 66 -13.09 8.08 -5.68
CA LYS A 66 -13.46 7.23 -6.81
C LYS A 66 -12.32 6.33 -7.30
N TYR A 67 -11.16 6.39 -6.66
CA TYR A 67 -9.98 5.64 -7.08
C TYR A 67 -10.18 4.12 -7.07
N PHE A 68 -11.12 3.62 -6.27
CA PHE A 68 -11.43 2.20 -6.11
C PHE A 68 -12.53 1.73 -7.07
N ASP A 69 -13.10 2.64 -7.86
CA ASP A 69 -14.19 2.32 -8.78
C ASP A 69 -13.71 1.32 -9.84
N PRO A 70 -14.58 0.38 -10.28
CA PRO A 70 -16.00 0.26 -9.94
C PRO A 70 -16.27 -0.52 -8.65
N SER A 71 -15.24 -0.89 -7.87
CA SER A 71 -15.41 -1.70 -6.68
C SER A 71 -16.07 -0.92 -5.54
N PRO A 72 -17.11 -1.48 -4.87
CA PRO A 72 -17.67 -0.91 -3.65
C PRO A 72 -16.83 -1.22 -2.40
N ALA A 73 -15.77 -2.03 -2.52
CA ALA A 73 -14.94 -2.43 -1.38
C ALA A 73 -14.22 -1.22 -0.76
N PRO A 74 -14.11 -1.15 0.58
CA PRO A 74 -13.38 -0.08 1.25
C PRO A 74 -11.87 -0.26 1.23
N PHE A 75 -11.36 -1.33 0.61
CA PHE A 75 -9.94 -1.60 0.46
C PHE A 75 -9.63 -2.26 -0.88
N MET A 76 -8.36 -2.19 -1.28
CA MET A 76 -7.78 -2.78 -2.47
C MET A 76 -6.42 -3.34 -2.08
N ILE A 77 -6.12 -4.53 -2.56
CA ILE A 77 -4.81 -5.17 -2.42
C ILE A 77 -4.31 -5.45 -3.83
N ASP A 78 -3.07 -5.07 -4.12
CA ASP A 78 -2.39 -5.48 -5.34
C ASP A 78 -1.20 -6.38 -5.03
N PHE A 79 -0.69 -7.02 -6.08
CA PHE A 79 0.41 -7.96 -5.99
C PHE A 79 1.65 -7.41 -6.67
N ARG A 80 2.80 -7.59 -6.04
CA ARG A 80 4.09 -7.47 -6.72
C ARG A 80 4.25 -8.70 -7.60
N VAL A 81 4.64 -8.48 -8.86
CA VAL A 81 4.95 -9.54 -9.82
C VAL A 81 6.36 -9.36 -10.35
N ALA A 82 7.07 -10.48 -10.51
CA ALA A 82 8.41 -10.55 -11.07
C ALA A 82 8.59 -11.86 -11.85
#